data_AF-A0AAE1CAV6-F1
#
_entry.id   AF-A0AAE1CAV6-F1
#
_cell.length_a   1.000
_cell.length_b   1.000
_cell.length_c   1.000
_cell.angle_alpha   90.00
_cell.angle_beta   90.00
_cell.angle_gamma   90.00
#
_symmetry.space_group_name_H-M   'P 1'
#
loop_
_entity.id
_entity.type
_entity.pdbx_description
1 polymer ?
#
loop_
_entity_poly.entity_id
_entity_poly.type
_entity_poly.pdbx_seq_one_letter_code
_entity_poly.pdbx_strand_id
1 'polypeptide(L)'
;MCRFLVYKGSDEILLSKLILDPTHSILKQSFDSRLRLDTRRGQNNADGFGIGFYTKKNLGAAPCLFTSTVPAWNCANLQRLATKTASSLIFAHVRATTEGSLSEDNCHPFCHGSLMWMHNGGLGGWKQIKRRLGARLADKWYLGVGGGTDSEWAFALFLDTLERMGHDPSSQPEDGFGPTVLRKAMLKTIASINEMIDDIPASVVEAENVDTRSLLNFALTDGHSVICTRYVGSASDEAASLYYSSGTLWETRAAEPENRDYHMERSDKGADVVLVASEPLSFERENWVNVPTNSVLTIHKQTVTVHPIMDQYYDRNPHHRRSTAFVRTKGLAANEKTVSTGAGATLGLPGSNDLETAQKKTLGSALHLNVSRSLTPESSSTATTTVPKARTPLSHSEFAPTARSTTSAPRALHQQTPAQGNIKKKRRSLTAIESQVAAASAADDLYQENSPVTPEPARAEFGNPSKIAQFFPELTLS
;
A
#
# COMPACT_ATOMS: atom_id res chain seq x y z
N MET A 1 -4.75 -5.18 0.27
CA MET A 1 -3.41 -4.60 0.00
C MET A 1 -3.60 -3.17 -0.47
N CYS A 2 -2.65 -2.31 -0.15
CA CYS A 2 -2.71 -0.84 -0.28
C CYS A 2 -2.92 -0.32 -1.71
N ARG A 3 -2.91 1.00 -1.91
CA ARG A 3 -2.72 1.65 -3.22
C ARG A 3 -1.79 2.85 -3.06
N PHE A 4 -0.99 3.14 -4.07
CA PHE A 4 -0.20 4.38 -4.09
C PHE A 4 -0.31 5.13 -5.41
N LEU A 5 0.06 6.40 -5.32
CA LEU A 5 0.20 7.35 -6.41
C LEU A 5 1.51 8.13 -6.23
N VAL A 6 2.21 8.35 -7.34
CA VAL A 6 3.34 9.26 -7.47
C VAL A 6 3.03 10.28 -8.54
N TYR A 7 3.34 11.54 -8.26
CA TYR A 7 3.39 12.61 -9.24
C TYR A 7 4.78 13.23 -9.26
N LYS A 8 5.31 13.49 -10.45
CA LYS A 8 6.50 14.31 -10.66
C LYS A 8 6.25 15.25 -11.83
N GLY A 9 6.26 16.55 -11.56
CA GLY A 9 6.05 17.63 -12.52
C GLY A 9 7.28 18.53 -12.69
N SER A 10 7.33 19.30 -13.77
CA SER A 10 8.16 20.51 -13.88
C SER A 10 7.59 21.63 -13.00
N ASP A 11 6.27 21.79 -13.02
CA ASP A 11 5.53 22.75 -12.19
C ASP A 11 4.91 22.11 -10.94
N GLU A 12 4.58 22.95 -9.96
CA GLU A 12 3.81 22.52 -8.79
C GLU A 12 2.32 22.40 -9.14
N ILE A 13 1.66 21.34 -8.69
CA ILE A 13 0.19 21.23 -8.73
C ILE A 13 -0.38 21.08 -7.34
N LEU A 14 -1.63 21.51 -7.17
CA LEU A 14 -2.37 21.27 -5.93
C LEU A 14 -2.52 19.77 -5.70
N LEU A 15 -2.35 19.36 -4.44
CA LEU A 15 -2.56 17.98 -4.04
C LEU A 15 -4.00 17.50 -4.38
N SER A 16 -5.00 18.38 -4.34
CA SER A 16 -6.40 18.04 -4.66
C SER A 16 -6.56 17.46 -6.07
N LYS A 17 -5.79 17.95 -7.05
CA LYS A 17 -5.83 17.48 -8.45
C LYS A 17 -5.43 16.01 -8.61
N LEU A 18 -4.84 15.42 -7.58
CA LEU A 18 -4.41 14.03 -7.53
C LEU A 18 -5.21 13.22 -6.51
N ILE A 19 -5.41 13.81 -5.33
CA ILE A 19 -5.91 13.10 -4.15
C ILE A 19 -7.43 13.07 -4.11
N LEU A 20 -8.08 14.16 -4.49
CA LEU A 20 -9.51 14.37 -4.28
C LEU A 20 -10.28 14.33 -5.60
N ASP A 21 -9.87 15.18 -6.53
CA ASP A 21 -10.70 15.63 -7.65
C ASP A 21 -10.87 14.58 -8.78
N PRO A 22 -9.86 13.75 -9.13
CA PRO A 22 -10.05 12.74 -10.18
C PRO A 22 -11.17 11.75 -9.87
N THR A 23 -11.90 11.31 -10.90
CA THR A 23 -13.06 10.41 -10.72
C THR A 23 -12.68 9.08 -10.05
N HIS A 24 -11.43 8.65 -10.26
CA HIS A 24 -10.85 7.48 -9.61
C HIS A 24 -9.60 7.85 -8.79
N SER A 25 -9.68 8.97 -8.06
CA SER A 25 -8.61 9.48 -7.18
C SER A 25 -8.15 8.49 -6.12
N ILE A 26 -6.98 8.73 -5.52
CA ILE A 26 -6.47 7.87 -4.43
C ILE A 26 -7.43 7.86 -3.23
N LEU A 27 -8.15 8.96 -2.96
CA LEU A 27 -9.21 8.99 -1.96
C LEU A 27 -10.36 8.07 -2.37
N LYS A 28 -10.79 8.08 -3.64
CA LYS A 28 -11.83 7.15 -4.10
C LYS A 28 -11.37 5.70 -3.97
N GLN A 29 -10.14 5.39 -4.37
CA GLN A 29 -9.52 4.07 -4.24
C GLN A 29 -9.43 3.62 -2.77
N SER A 30 -9.45 4.53 -1.79
CA SER A 30 -9.46 4.16 -0.38
C SER A 30 -10.74 3.44 0.07
N PHE A 31 -11.88 3.60 -0.59
CA PHE A 31 -13.11 2.88 -0.26
C PHE A 31 -13.79 2.18 -1.45
N ASP A 32 -13.36 2.46 -2.67
CA ASP A 32 -13.81 1.87 -3.93
C ASP A 32 -12.59 1.56 -4.82
N SER A 33 -11.76 0.61 -4.40
CA SER A 33 -10.65 0.08 -5.24
C SER A 33 -11.22 -0.89 -6.28
N ARG A 34 -11.34 -0.45 -7.54
CA ARG A 34 -12.03 -1.22 -8.58
C ARG A 34 -11.21 -2.38 -9.15
N LEU A 35 -9.89 -2.33 -9.02
CA LEU A 35 -9.02 -3.44 -9.41
C LEU A 35 -8.84 -4.48 -8.28
N ARG A 36 -9.53 -4.29 -7.14
CA ARG A 36 -9.56 -5.27 -6.05
C ARG A 36 -10.69 -6.28 -6.25
N LEU A 37 -10.33 -7.44 -6.80
CA LEU A 37 -11.25 -8.57 -7.02
C LEU A 37 -11.37 -9.54 -5.83
N ASP A 38 -10.60 -9.35 -4.76
CA ASP A 38 -10.72 -10.16 -3.54
C ASP A 38 -11.91 -9.67 -2.70
N THR A 39 -12.92 -10.52 -2.53
CA THR A 39 -14.11 -10.27 -1.72
C THR A 39 -13.94 -10.59 -0.25
N ARG A 40 -12.82 -11.23 0.17
CA ARG A 40 -12.60 -11.70 1.56
C ARG A 40 -12.27 -10.58 2.53
N ARG A 41 -11.62 -9.52 2.04
CA ARG A 41 -11.32 -8.31 2.79
C ARG A 41 -12.01 -7.19 2.03
N GLY A 42 -12.86 -6.40 2.71
CA GLY A 42 -13.66 -5.32 2.10
C GLY A 42 -12.89 -4.50 1.06
N GLN A 43 -13.61 -3.91 0.09
CA GLN A 43 -13.04 -3.16 -1.04
C GLN A 43 -12.26 -1.90 -0.64
N ASN A 44 -12.10 -1.63 0.67
CA ASN A 44 -11.51 -0.45 1.23
C ASN A 44 -10.04 -0.66 1.71
N ASN A 45 -9.27 0.41 1.58
CA ASN A 45 -7.99 0.69 2.23
C ASN A 45 -8.27 1.67 3.38
N ALA A 46 -8.85 1.13 4.45
CA ALA A 46 -9.38 1.89 5.58
C ALA A 46 -8.36 2.17 6.69
N ASP A 47 -7.19 1.53 6.64
CA ASP A 47 -6.31 1.39 7.80
C ASP A 47 -5.27 2.50 7.91
N GLY A 48 -5.60 3.65 7.30
CA GLY A 48 -4.79 4.85 7.26
C GLY A 48 -4.43 5.30 5.85
N PHE A 49 -3.81 6.46 5.79
CA PHE A 49 -3.23 7.03 4.58
C PHE A 49 -1.96 7.79 4.93
N GLY A 50 -1.20 8.15 3.91
CA GLY A 50 -0.17 9.17 4.05
C GLY A 50 0.15 9.86 2.74
N ILE A 51 0.43 11.15 2.86
CA ILE A 51 0.83 12.03 1.77
C ILE A 51 2.21 12.58 2.11
N GLY A 52 3.17 12.42 1.21
CA GLY A 52 4.48 13.02 1.32
C GLY A 52 4.76 13.91 0.11
N PHE A 53 5.32 15.09 0.33
CA PHE A 53 5.61 16.02 -0.74
C PHE A 53 6.86 16.84 -0.44
N TYR A 54 7.61 17.18 -1.49
CA TYR A 54 8.74 18.09 -1.35
C TYR A 54 8.27 19.53 -1.36
N THR A 55 8.96 20.36 -0.59
CA THR A 55 8.68 21.79 -0.52
C THR A 55 9.82 22.58 -1.17
N LYS A 56 9.72 23.90 -1.13
CA LYS A 56 10.78 24.78 -1.66
C LYS A 56 12.10 24.48 -0.93
N LYS A 57 13.21 24.50 -1.68
CA LYS A 57 14.56 24.17 -1.16
C LYS A 57 14.95 24.93 0.11
N ASN A 58 14.44 26.15 0.32
CA ASN A 58 14.73 26.95 1.51
C ASN A 58 14.10 26.42 2.81
N LEU A 59 13.16 25.47 2.73
CA LEU A 59 12.56 24.79 3.88
C LEU A 59 13.28 23.47 4.24
N GLY A 60 14.34 23.11 3.50
CA GLY A 60 15.11 21.88 3.69
C GLY A 60 14.88 20.85 2.57
N ALA A 61 15.75 19.84 2.52
CA ALA A 61 15.69 18.77 1.52
C ALA A 61 14.76 17.61 1.93
N ALA A 62 14.35 17.55 3.20
CA ALA A 62 13.45 16.51 3.69
C ALA A 62 12.01 16.76 3.19
N PRO A 63 11.26 15.70 2.81
CA PRO A 63 9.85 15.84 2.46
C PRO A 63 9.01 16.18 3.68
N CYS A 64 7.89 16.86 3.47
CA CYS A 64 6.85 17.00 4.47
C CYS A 64 5.90 15.80 4.40
N LEU A 65 5.62 15.17 5.54
CA LEU A 65 4.73 14.01 5.63
C LEU A 65 3.46 14.35 6.40
N PHE A 66 2.32 13.91 5.87
CA PHE A 66 1.04 13.90 6.56
C PHE A 66 0.46 12.48 6.51
N THR A 67 0.66 11.74 7.59
CA THR A 67 0.15 10.37 7.81
C THR A 67 -0.97 10.38 8.84
N SER A 68 -1.89 9.43 8.73
CA SER A 68 -2.91 9.19 9.75
C SER A 68 -3.42 7.75 9.70
N THR A 69 -3.84 7.22 10.83
CA THR A 69 -4.60 5.95 10.89
C THR A 69 -6.09 6.13 10.58
N VAL A 70 -6.59 7.36 10.49
CA VAL A 70 -7.97 7.65 10.10
C VAL A 70 -8.14 7.32 8.60
N PRO A 71 -9.25 6.68 8.18
CA PRO A 71 -9.49 6.47 6.76
C PRO A 71 -9.49 7.78 5.97
N ALA A 72 -8.89 7.78 4.78
CA ALA A 72 -8.71 9.00 3.98
C ALA A 72 -10.02 9.76 3.71
N TRP A 73 -11.10 9.03 3.41
CA TRP A 73 -12.42 9.62 3.15
C TRP A 73 -13.03 10.33 4.37
N ASN A 74 -12.59 9.99 5.58
CA ASN A 74 -13.10 10.56 6.82
C ASN A 74 -12.17 11.66 7.40
N CYS A 75 -11.08 12.00 6.72
CA CYS A 75 -10.14 13.01 7.19
C CYS A 75 -10.46 14.39 6.61
N ALA A 76 -11.20 15.22 7.37
CA ALA A 76 -11.50 16.59 6.96
C ALA A 76 -10.25 17.46 6.77
N ASN A 77 -9.18 17.19 7.53
CA ASN A 77 -7.91 17.91 7.40
C ASN A 77 -7.21 17.59 6.07
N LEU A 78 -7.30 16.34 5.57
CA LEU A 78 -6.79 15.99 4.25
C LEU A 78 -7.47 16.82 3.16
N GLN A 79 -8.79 16.95 3.22
CA GLN A 79 -9.54 17.74 2.24
C GLN A 79 -9.13 19.23 2.27
N ARG A 80 -9.00 19.81 3.47
CA ARG A 80 -8.60 21.21 3.65
C ARG A 80 -7.17 21.46 3.18
N LEU A 81 -6.22 20.63 3.58
CA LEU A 81 -4.80 20.79 3.24
C LEU A 81 -4.56 20.55 1.75
N ALA A 82 -5.23 19.56 1.15
CA ALA A 82 -4.97 19.21 -0.24
C ALA A 82 -5.38 20.32 -1.23
N THR A 83 -6.36 21.15 -0.87
CA THR A 83 -6.79 22.31 -1.70
C THR A 83 -5.90 23.54 -1.55
N LYS A 84 -4.92 23.52 -0.62
CA LYS A 84 -4.05 24.66 -0.31
C LYS A 84 -2.56 24.35 -0.37
N THR A 85 -2.21 23.11 -0.65
CA THR A 85 -0.82 22.64 -0.72
C THR A 85 -0.51 22.26 -2.16
N ALA A 86 0.62 22.74 -2.68
CA ALA A 86 1.11 22.39 -4.00
C ALA A 86 2.54 21.86 -3.93
N SER A 87 2.90 20.97 -4.85
CA SER A 87 4.26 20.44 -4.96
C SER A 87 4.50 19.88 -6.35
N SER A 88 5.76 19.88 -6.79
CA SER A 88 6.21 19.25 -8.05
C SER A 88 6.55 17.76 -7.87
N LEU A 89 6.57 17.24 -6.64
CA LEU A 89 6.85 15.84 -6.36
C LEU A 89 6.05 15.35 -5.15
N ILE A 90 5.07 14.48 -5.41
CA ILE A 90 4.05 14.05 -4.44
C ILE A 90 3.98 12.54 -4.43
N PHE A 91 4.01 11.95 -3.24
CA PHE A 91 3.71 10.56 -2.96
C PHE A 91 2.41 10.51 -2.15
N ALA A 92 1.47 9.65 -2.53
CA ALA A 92 0.23 9.44 -1.81
C ALA A 92 -0.03 7.93 -1.68
N HIS A 93 -0.48 7.50 -0.51
CA HIS A 93 -0.70 6.09 -0.22
C HIS A 93 -1.90 5.88 0.69
N VAL A 94 -2.69 4.85 0.40
CA VAL A 94 -3.82 4.42 1.22
C VAL A 94 -3.61 2.98 1.65
N ARG A 95 -3.69 2.74 2.96
CA ARG A 95 -3.24 1.51 3.61
C ARG A 95 -4.38 0.50 3.73
N ALA A 96 -4.08 -0.75 3.41
CA ALA A 96 -4.85 -1.92 3.84
C ALA A 96 -3.90 -2.89 4.55
N THR A 97 -4.16 -3.11 5.84
CA THR A 97 -3.29 -3.83 6.77
C THR A 97 -3.02 -5.24 6.29
N THR A 98 -1.75 -5.54 6.13
CA THR A 98 -1.20 -6.88 5.90
C THR A 98 -0.38 -7.31 7.10
N GLU A 99 0.45 -6.40 7.57
CA GLU A 99 1.38 -6.54 8.68
C GLU A 99 1.37 -5.26 9.54
N GLY A 100 1.81 -5.39 10.79
CA GLY A 100 1.85 -4.31 11.77
C GLY A 100 0.48 -3.96 12.37
N SER A 101 0.51 -3.28 13.51
CA SER A 101 -0.69 -2.75 14.16
C SER A 101 -1.25 -1.53 13.40
N LEU A 102 -2.43 -1.07 13.80
CA LEU A 102 -2.94 0.24 13.40
C LEU A 102 -2.15 1.31 14.17
N SER A 103 -1.07 1.81 13.57
CA SER A 103 -0.24 2.92 14.07
C SER A 103 0.11 3.83 12.91
N GLU A 104 0.31 5.12 13.17
CA GLU A 104 0.80 6.06 12.16
C GLU A 104 2.21 5.69 11.67
N ASP A 105 3.04 5.09 12.52
CA ASP A 105 4.37 4.58 12.15
C ASP A 105 4.30 3.46 11.11
N ASN A 106 3.13 2.86 10.88
CA ASN A 106 2.94 1.83 9.86
C ASN A 106 2.29 2.38 8.57
N CYS A 107 2.06 3.69 8.48
CA CYS A 107 1.49 4.34 7.32
C CYS A 107 2.59 4.88 6.41
N HIS A 108 2.59 4.43 5.16
CA HIS A 108 3.41 5.02 4.12
C HIS A 108 3.00 6.48 3.84
N PRO A 109 3.92 7.32 3.32
CA PRO A 109 5.31 7.02 3.03
C PRO A 109 6.22 7.08 4.27
N PHE A 110 7.32 6.32 4.22
CA PHE A 110 8.43 6.44 5.18
C PHE A 110 9.46 7.44 4.66
N CYS A 111 10.29 8.02 5.53
CA CYS A 111 11.37 8.90 5.12
C CYS A 111 12.64 8.77 5.96
N HIS A 112 13.78 9.10 5.34
CA HIS A 112 15.07 9.31 6.01
C HIS A 112 15.84 10.39 5.26
N GLY A 113 16.12 11.53 5.90
CA GLY A 113 16.73 12.66 5.21
C GLY A 113 15.90 13.12 4.01
N SER A 114 16.51 13.20 2.83
CA SER A 114 15.81 13.52 1.57
C SER A 114 15.20 12.30 0.88
N LEU A 115 15.25 11.11 1.47
CA LEU A 115 14.69 9.90 0.86
C LEU A 115 13.27 9.65 1.35
N MET A 116 12.35 9.33 0.44
CA MET A 116 10.97 8.96 0.73
C MET A 116 10.61 7.63 0.07
N TRP A 117 9.90 6.76 0.79
CA TRP A 117 9.65 5.37 0.41
C TRP A 117 8.19 4.94 0.57
N MET A 118 7.66 4.24 -0.43
CA MET A 118 6.37 3.56 -0.39
C MET A 118 6.51 2.11 -0.84
N HIS A 119 5.61 1.26 -0.35
CA HIS A 119 5.50 -0.13 -0.77
C HIS A 119 4.03 -0.53 -0.95
N ASN A 120 3.74 -1.13 -2.09
CA ASN A 120 2.50 -1.83 -2.36
C ASN A 120 2.79 -3.32 -2.62
N GLY A 121 2.49 -4.15 -1.64
CA GLY A 121 2.88 -5.54 -1.71
C GLY A 121 3.21 -6.13 -0.35
N GLY A 122 4.03 -7.17 -0.35
CA GLY A 122 4.47 -7.88 0.84
C GLY A 122 5.70 -8.71 0.55
N LEU A 123 6.55 -8.87 1.56
CA LEU A 123 7.72 -9.76 1.50
C LEU A 123 7.26 -11.19 1.80
N GLY A 124 7.58 -12.13 0.90
CA GLY A 124 7.34 -13.55 1.08
C GLY A 124 8.13 -14.10 2.27
N GLY A 125 7.57 -15.08 2.98
CA GLY A 125 8.22 -15.68 4.15
C GLY A 125 8.63 -14.68 5.24
N TRP A 126 7.89 -13.57 5.39
CA TRP A 126 8.29 -12.46 6.27
C TRP A 126 8.70 -12.89 7.68
N LYS A 127 7.92 -13.80 8.29
CA LYS A 127 8.19 -14.32 9.64
C LYS A 127 9.52 -15.07 9.72
N GLN A 128 9.91 -15.75 8.65
CA GLN A 128 11.12 -16.57 8.55
C GLN A 128 12.36 -15.74 8.22
N ILE A 129 12.21 -14.63 7.49
CA ILE A 129 13.33 -13.77 7.08
C ILE A 129 13.59 -12.58 8.01
N LYS A 130 12.60 -12.09 8.76
CA LYS A 130 12.70 -10.87 9.58
C LYS A 130 13.94 -10.84 10.48
N ARG A 131 14.23 -11.95 11.18
CA ARG A 131 15.41 -12.04 12.06
C ARG A 131 16.72 -11.92 11.29
N ARG A 132 16.83 -12.57 10.12
CA ARG A 132 18.03 -12.53 9.27
C ARG A 132 18.23 -11.15 8.65
N LEU A 133 17.14 -10.53 8.19
CA LEU A 133 17.15 -9.15 7.71
C LEU A 133 17.65 -8.22 8.81
N GLY A 134 17.09 -8.28 10.02
CA GLY A 134 17.52 -7.44 11.14
C GLY A 134 19.00 -7.64 11.51
N ALA A 135 19.51 -8.87 11.48
CA ALA A 135 20.92 -9.16 11.77
C ALA A 135 21.89 -8.65 10.69
N ARG A 136 21.40 -8.37 9.47
CA ARG A 136 22.21 -7.83 8.37
C ARG A 136 22.39 -6.32 8.46
N LEU A 137 21.39 -5.60 8.99
CA LEU A 137 21.41 -4.15 9.05
C LEU A 137 22.49 -3.63 10.00
N ALA A 138 23.16 -2.54 9.64
CA ALA A 138 23.93 -1.77 10.61
C ALA A 138 23.01 -1.20 11.71
N ASP A 139 23.53 -1.06 12.94
CA ASP A 139 22.76 -0.66 14.12
C ASP A 139 21.89 0.58 13.89
N LYS A 140 22.42 1.60 13.21
CA LYS A 140 21.68 2.84 12.95
C LYS A 140 20.43 2.64 12.07
N TRP A 141 20.48 1.69 11.13
CA TRP A 141 19.33 1.38 10.26
C TRP A 141 18.34 0.47 10.96
N TYR A 142 18.84 -0.47 11.77
CA TYR A 142 18.00 -1.31 12.62
C TYR A 142 17.20 -0.47 13.64
N LEU A 143 17.89 0.44 14.35
CA LEU A 143 17.30 1.31 15.35
C LEU A 143 16.42 2.43 14.75
N GLY A 144 16.56 2.68 13.45
CA GLY A 144 15.73 3.65 12.72
C GLY A 144 14.33 3.15 12.37
N VAL A 145 14.05 1.85 12.51
CA VAL A 145 12.73 1.27 12.28
C VAL A 145 11.82 1.60 13.46
N GLY A 146 10.78 2.40 13.23
CA GLY A 146 9.79 2.80 14.24
C GLY A 146 8.55 1.91 14.29
N GLY A 147 8.09 1.44 13.12
CA GLY A 147 6.93 0.58 12.96
C GLY A 147 7.25 -0.91 12.93
N GLY A 148 6.25 -1.69 12.53
CA GLY A 148 6.27 -3.17 12.54
C GLY A 148 6.13 -3.81 11.16
N THR A 149 6.05 -3.03 10.09
CA THR A 149 5.73 -3.53 8.74
C THR A 149 6.96 -4.05 8.01
N ASP A 150 6.81 -5.12 7.24
CA ASP A 150 7.82 -5.59 6.28
C ASP A 150 8.32 -4.48 5.33
N SER A 151 7.44 -3.53 5.02
CA SER A 151 7.67 -2.39 4.14
C SER A 151 8.72 -1.42 4.67
N GLU A 152 8.70 -1.15 5.98
CA GLU A 152 9.68 -0.27 6.63
C GLU A 152 11.02 -0.98 6.81
N TRP A 153 10.99 -2.28 7.15
CA TRP A 153 12.21 -3.09 7.19
C TRP A 153 12.87 -3.19 5.81
N ALA A 154 12.10 -3.26 4.73
CA ALA A 154 12.63 -3.17 3.36
C ALA A 154 13.25 -1.80 3.07
N PHE A 155 12.70 -0.71 3.62
CA PHE A 155 13.31 0.61 3.51
C PHE A 155 14.63 0.70 4.30
N ALA A 156 14.69 0.19 5.53
CA ALA A 156 15.92 0.12 6.30
C ALA A 156 17.01 -0.70 5.58
N LEU A 157 16.63 -1.81 4.93
CA LEU A 157 17.54 -2.58 4.07
C LEU A 157 18.01 -1.79 2.85
N PHE A 158 17.15 -0.96 2.24
CA PHE A 158 17.55 -0.06 1.17
C PHE A 158 18.58 0.98 1.65
N LEU A 159 18.37 1.59 2.81
CA LEU A 159 19.32 2.58 3.38
C LEU A 159 20.67 1.94 3.68
N ASP A 160 20.68 0.76 4.31
CA ASP A 160 21.90 -0.03 4.55
C ASP A 160 22.61 -0.41 3.24
N THR A 161 21.85 -0.81 2.22
CA THR A 161 22.39 -1.15 0.89
C THR A 161 23.03 0.07 0.20
N LEU A 162 22.37 1.24 0.27
CA LEU A 162 22.88 2.48 -0.30
C LEU A 162 24.18 2.93 0.39
N GLU A 163 24.23 2.82 1.72
CA GLU A 163 25.44 3.09 2.49
C GLU A 163 26.59 2.15 2.10
N ARG A 164 26.34 0.84 2.01
CA ARG A 164 27.35 -0.15 1.60
C ARG A 164 27.84 0.04 0.17
N MET A 165 27.08 0.74 -0.67
CA MET A 165 27.52 1.16 -1.99
C MET A 165 28.41 2.41 -1.98
N GLY A 166 28.69 2.98 -0.81
CA GLY A 166 29.54 4.16 -0.62
C GLY A 166 28.79 5.48 -0.63
N HIS A 167 27.46 5.47 -0.51
CA HIS A 167 26.64 6.68 -0.48
C HIS A 167 25.94 6.81 0.87
N ASP A 168 26.32 7.80 1.68
CA ASP A 168 25.64 8.05 2.96
C ASP A 168 24.18 8.48 2.73
N PRO A 169 23.17 7.71 3.15
CA PRO A 169 21.77 8.08 2.98
C PRO A 169 21.37 9.37 3.71
N SER A 170 22.20 9.85 4.65
CA SER A 170 21.99 11.10 5.38
C SER A 170 22.60 12.34 4.69
N SER A 171 23.38 12.15 3.61
CA SER A 171 24.19 13.21 2.99
C SER A 171 23.43 14.29 2.20
N GLN A 172 22.12 14.11 1.98
CA GLN A 172 21.21 15.04 1.29
C GLN A 172 21.86 15.84 0.12
N PRO A 173 22.38 15.16 -0.92
CA PRO A 173 23.12 15.83 -1.98
C PRO A 173 22.24 16.84 -2.74
N GLU A 174 22.82 17.98 -3.15
CA GLU A 174 22.09 19.09 -3.78
C GLU A 174 21.34 18.70 -5.07
N ASP A 175 21.88 17.74 -5.82
CA ASP A 175 21.31 17.22 -7.07
C ASP A 175 20.71 15.81 -6.91
N GLY A 176 20.55 15.36 -5.66
CA GLY A 176 20.17 13.99 -5.32
C GLY A 176 21.31 12.98 -5.48
N PHE A 177 21.02 11.71 -5.18
CA PHE A 177 21.97 10.60 -5.29
C PHE A 177 22.20 10.17 -6.74
N GLY A 178 21.30 10.56 -7.64
CA GLY A 178 21.32 10.22 -9.05
C GLY A 178 20.56 8.93 -9.37
N PRO A 179 19.84 8.88 -10.50
CA PRO A 179 18.90 7.79 -10.80
C PRO A 179 19.59 6.42 -10.93
N THR A 180 20.82 6.39 -11.46
CA THR A 180 21.58 5.14 -11.62
C THR A 180 21.99 4.53 -10.28
N VAL A 181 22.36 5.36 -9.30
CA VAL A 181 22.74 4.91 -7.95
C VAL A 181 21.52 4.33 -7.25
N LEU A 182 20.41 5.09 -7.22
CA LEU A 182 19.17 4.65 -6.58
C LEU A 182 18.62 3.37 -7.21
N ARG A 183 18.64 3.26 -8.55
CA ARG A 183 18.23 2.04 -9.25
C ARG A 183 19.10 0.85 -8.88
N LYS A 184 20.43 1.00 -8.84
CA LYS A 184 21.36 -0.08 -8.44
C LYS A 184 21.13 -0.51 -6.99
N ALA A 185 20.91 0.44 -6.08
CA ALA A 185 20.59 0.15 -4.69
C ALA A 185 19.27 -0.63 -4.59
N MET A 186 18.22 -0.18 -5.28
CA MET A 186 16.93 -0.86 -5.33
C MET A 186 17.04 -2.32 -5.80
N LEU A 187 17.77 -2.57 -6.90
CA LEU A 187 17.98 -3.93 -7.42
C LEU A 187 18.75 -4.81 -6.44
N LYS A 188 19.76 -4.27 -5.75
CA LYS A 188 20.51 -4.99 -4.71
C LYS A 188 19.65 -5.27 -3.47
N THR A 189 18.74 -4.38 -3.11
CA THR A 189 17.75 -4.59 -2.05
C THR A 189 16.83 -5.76 -2.41
N ILE A 190 16.26 -5.77 -3.62
CA ILE A 190 15.40 -6.87 -4.10
C ILE A 190 16.18 -8.19 -4.11
N ALA A 191 17.41 -8.21 -4.64
CA ALA A 191 18.24 -9.40 -4.65
C ALA A 191 18.52 -9.94 -3.23
N SER A 192 18.81 -9.05 -2.27
CA SER A 192 19.04 -9.46 -0.87
C SER A 192 17.77 -10.02 -0.21
N ILE A 193 16.59 -9.48 -0.55
CA ILE A 193 15.31 -10.02 -0.09
C ILE A 193 15.10 -11.43 -0.65
N ASN A 194 15.29 -11.62 -1.96
CA ASN A 194 15.16 -12.93 -2.60
C ASN A 194 16.12 -13.95 -2.00
N GLU A 195 17.39 -13.59 -1.81
CA GLU A 195 18.41 -14.46 -1.19
C GLU A 195 17.96 -14.97 0.19
N MET A 196 17.45 -14.09 1.05
CA MET A 196 16.95 -14.50 2.37
C MET A 196 15.73 -15.41 2.29
N ILE A 197 14.88 -15.24 1.27
CA ILE A 197 13.71 -16.09 1.03
C ILE A 197 14.14 -17.46 0.51
N ASP A 198 15.09 -17.50 -0.42
CA ASP A 198 15.65 -18.74 -0.98
C ASP A 198 16.37 -19.57 0.10
N ASP A 199 16.95 -18.90 1.10
CA ASP A 199 17.56 -19.53 2.29
C ASP A 199 16.55 -20.11 3.30
N ILE A 200 15.24 -19.98 3.10
CA ILE A 200 14.25 -20.63 3.97
C ILE A 200 14.30 -22.15 3.70
N PRO A 201 14.54 -23.00 4.71
CA PRO A 201 14.62 -24.44 4.49
C PRO A 201 13.32 -24.99 3.90
N ALA A 202 13.42 -25.83 2.86
CA ALA A 202 12.26 -26.44 2.20
C ALA A 202 11.32 -27.16 3.18
N SER A 203 11.89 -27.83 4.20
CA SER A 203 11.12 -28.49 5.26
C SER A 203 10.24 -27.52 6.06
N VAL A 204 10.69 -26.28 6.27
CA VAL A 204 9.90 -25.23 6.96
C VAL A 204 8.82 -24.70 6.02
N VAL A 205 9.15 -24.47 4.75
CA VAL A 205 8.19 -24.03 3.73
C VAL A 205 7.02 -25.01 3.65
N GLU A 206 7.31 -26.31 3.59
CA GLU A 206 6.29 -27.37 3.54
C GLU A 206 5.53 -27.53 4.86
N ALA A 207 6.23 -27.61 5.99
CA ALA A 207 5.60 -27.85 7.29
C ALA A 207 4.70 -26.70 7.76
N GLU A 208 5.09 -25.45 7.47
CA GLU A 208 4.34 -24.25 7.87
C GLU A 208 3.49 -23.65 6.73
N ASN A 209 3.52 -24.25 5.53
CA ASN A 209 2.85 -23.75 4.33
C ASN A 209 3.19 -22.27 4.04
N VAL A 210 4.49 -21.96 4.02
CA VAL A 210 5.00 -20.59 3.89
C VAL A 210 4.86 -20.10 2.45
N ASP A 211 4.14 -19.00 2.26
CA ASP A 211 4.08 -18.30 0.97
C ASP A 211 5.37 -17.48 0.78
N THR A 212 6.29 -17.97 -0.05
CA THR A 212 7.60 -17.35 -0.32
C THR A 212 7.56 -16.29 -1.41
N ARG A 213 6.43 -16.14 -2.12
CA ARG A 213 6.32 -15.17 -3.21
C ARG A 213 6.16 -13.76 -2.67
N SER A 214 7.07 -12.89 -3.09
CA SER A 214 7.00 -11.46 -2.79
C SER A 214 6.28 -10.69 -3.89
N LEU A 215 5.50 -9.67 -3.51
CA LEU A 215 5.06 -8.59 -4.42
C LEU A 215 5.78 -7.34 -3.95
N LEU A 216 6.64 -6.76 -4.78
CA LEU A 216 7.53 -5.67 -4.36
C LEU A 216 7.33 -4.45 -5.25
N ASN A 217 6.13 -3.87 -5.26
CA ASN A 217 5.94 -2.57 -5.89
C ASN A 217 6.44 -1.48 -4.94
N PHE A 218 7.74 -1.22 -4.99
CA PHE A 218 8.38 -0.14 -4.24
C PHE A 218 8.32 1.16 -5.04
N ALA A 219 8.21 2.29 -4.35
CA ALA A 219 8.44 3.61 -4.92
C ALA A 219 9.36 4.40 -3.98
N LEU A 220 10.47 4.89 -4.53
CA LEU A 220 11.50 5.63 -3.82
C LEU A 220 11.73 6.96 -4.54
N THR A 221 12.01 8.01 -3.78
CA THR A 221 12.54 9.26 -4.34
C THR A 221 13.53 9.92 -3.40
N ASP A 222 14.50 10.65 -3.96
CA ASP A 222 15.44 11.51 -3.25
C ASP A 222 15.10 13.02 -3.38
N GLY A 223 13.92 13.34 -3.93
CA GLY A 223 13.52 14.70 -4.32
C GLY A 223 13.78 15.01 -5.80
N HIS A 224 14.73 14.32 -6.42
CA HIS A 224 15.21 14.59 -7.78
C HIS A 224 14.82 13.50 -8.77
N SER A 225 14.98 12.24 -8.36
CA SER A 225 14.71 11.05 -9.17
C SER A 225 13.71 10.16 -8.45
N VAL A 226 12.83 9.52 -9.21
CA VAL A 226 11.88 8.53 -8.69
C VAL A 226 12.25 7.17 -9.24
N ILE A 227 12.30 6.16 -8.39
CA ILE A 227 12.46 4.75 -8.76
C ILE A 227 11.21 3.99 -8.31
N CYS A 228 10.49 3.40 -9.26
CA CYS A 228 9.36 2.53 -8.99
C CYS A 228 9.65 1.12 -9.52
N THR A 229 9.31 0.09 -8.76
CA THR A 229 9.38 -1.30 -9.22
C THR A 229 7.99 -1.86 -9.44
N ARG A 230 7.84 -2.72 -10.45
CA ARG A 230 6.71 -3.65 -10.56
C ARG A 230 7.28 -5.05 -10.56
N TYR A 231 7.16 -5.77 -9.45
CA TYR A 231 7.94 -6.99 -9.24
C TYR A 231 7.17 -8.09 -8.51
N VAL A 232 7.39 -9.33 -8.95
CA VAL A 232 6.96 -10.55 -8.28
C VAL A 232 8.09 -11.58 -8.22
N GLY A 233 8.29 -12.17 -7.04
CA GLY A 233 9.23 -13.28 -6.83
C GLY A 233 8.69 -14.62 -7.30
N SER A 234 8.28 -14.70 -8.57
CA SER A 234 7.71 -15.90 -9.20
C SER A 234 7.87 -15.83 -10.72
N ALA A 235 8.25 -16.93 -11.36
CA ALA A 235 8.32 -17.02 -12.82
C ALA A 235 6.94 -17.19 -13.48
N SER A 236 5.95 -17.69 -12.72
CA SER A 236 4.62 -18.03 -13.22
C SER A 236 3.51 -17.06 -12.83
N ASP A 237 3.70 -16.27 -11.76
CA ASP A 237 2.69 -15.32 -11.28
C ASP A 237 2.89 -13.92 -11.88
N GLU A 238 1.81 -13.17 -12.00
CA GLU A 238 1.80 -11.76 -12.42
C GLU A 238 2.15 -10.86 -11.23
N ALA A 239 2.81 -9.72 -11.46
CA ALA A 239 3.05 -8.72 -10.42
C ALA A 239 1.82 -7.84 -10.14
N ALA A 240 1.79 -7.23 -8.96
CA ALA A 240 0.75 -6.29 -8.58
C ALA A 240 0.63 -5.14 -9.59
N SER A 241 -0.59 -4.65 -9.81
CA SER A 241 -0.85 -3.63 -10.83
C SER A 241 -0.02 -2.35 -10.60
N LEU A 242 0.54 -1.81 -11.68
CA LEU A 242 1.22 -0.53 -11.68
C LEU A 242 1.12 0.08 -13.07
N TYR A 243 0.66 1.32 -13.13
CA TYR A 243 0.48 2.06 -14.37
C TYR A 243 1.30 3.35 -14.30
N TYR A 244 1.66 3.88 -15.46
CA TYR A 244 2.18 5.23 -15.56
C TYR A 244 1.53 6.01 -16.70
N SER A 245 1.52 7.33 -16.56
CA SER A 245 1.10 8.28 -17.58
C SER A 245 2.11 9.43 -17.60
N SER A 246 2.37 10.00 -18.77
CA SER A 246 3.40 11.03 -18.94
C SER A 246 2.94 11.99 -20.02
N GLY A 247 2.96 13.29 -19.81
CA GLY A 247 2.45 14.26 -20.79
C GLY A 247 2.83 15.69 -20.44
N THR A 248 2.20 16.65 -21.08
CA THR A 248 2.45 18.08 -20.86
C THR A 248 1.69 18.60 -19.65
N LEU A 249 0.43 18.21 -19.48
CA LEU A 249 -0.43 18.77 -18.44
C LEU A 249 -1.39 17.73 -17.85
N TRP A 250 -1.70 17.89 -16.57
CA TRP A 250 -2.75 17.16 -15.86
C TRP A 250 -3.90 18.11 -15.52
N GLU A 251 -4.96 18.05 -16.33
CA GLU A 251 -6.08 18.98 -16.25
C GLU A 251 -7.43 18.36 -16.62
N THR A 252 -8.51 19.12 -16.41
CA THR A 252 -9.88 18.74 -16.74
C THR A 252 -10.29 19.31 -18.09
N ARG A 253 -10.99 18.51 -18.91
CA ARG A 253 -11.46 18.92 -20.25
C ARG A 253 -12.70 19.85 -20.15
N ALA A 254 -12.46 21.17 -20.06
CA ALA A 254 -13.45 22.26 -20.10
C ALA A 254 -14.50 22.35 -18.97
N ALA A 255 -15.17 23.52 -18.91
CA ALA A 255 -15.73 24.16 -17.72
C ALA A 255 -17.06 23.60 -17.16
N GLU A 256 -17.73 22.69 -17.87
CA GLU A 256 -19.05 22.18 -17.48
C GLU A 256 -18.95 21.38 -16.15
N PRO A 257 -19.69 21.75 -15.10
CA PRO A 257 -19.54 21.18 -13.76
C PRO A 257 -19.73 19.67 -13.68
N GLU A 258 -20.49 19.09 -14.62
CA GLU A 258 -20.99 17.71 -14.52
C GLU A 258 -20.06 16.65 -15.15
N ASN A 259 -19.03 17.04 -15.91
CA ASN A 259 -18.13 16.09 -16.60
C ASN A 259 -16.64 16.49 -16.52
N ARG A 260 -16.19 16.91 -15.34
CA ARG A 260 -14.78 17.25 -15.08
C ARG A 260 -13.95 16.01 -14.74
N ASP A 261 -13.75 15.11 -15.70
CA ASP A 261 -12.71 14.10 -15.50
C ASP A 261 -11.32 14.68 -15.82
N TYR A 262 -10.33 14.24 -15.06
CA TYR A 262 -8.94 14.60 -15.31
C TYR A 262 -8.34 13.72 -16.41
N HIS A 263 -7.52 14.33 -17.25
CA HIS A 263 -6.81 13.63 -18.31
C HIS A 263 -5.38 14.14 -18.45
N MET A 264 -4.55 13.31 -19.08
CA MET A 264 -3.18 13.65 -19.42
C MET A 264 -3.16 14.27 -20.81
N GLU A 265 -2.87 15.56 -20.90
CA GLU A 265 -2.65 16.24 -22.17
C GLU A 265 -1.26 15.90 -22.73
N ARG A 266 -1.15 15.83 -24.06
CA ARG A 266 0.08 15.51 -24.80
C ARG A 266 0.19 16.43 -26.02
N SER A 267 0.22 17.73 -25.77
CA SER A 267 0.21 18.75 -26.83
C SER A 267 1.53 18.89 -27.57
N ASP A 268 2.63 18.44 -26.98
CA ASP A 268 3.95 18.45 -27.61
C ASP A 268 4.70 17.10 -27.42
N LYS A 269 5.99 17.10 -27.79
CA LYS A 269 6.88 15.93 -27.64
C LYS A 269 7.54 15.85 -26.26
N GLY A 270 7.32 16.84 -25.40
CA GLY A 270 7.81 16.91 -24.05
C GLY A 270 6.98 16.06 -23.09
N ALA A 271 7.60 15.76 -21.95
CA ALA A 271 6.91 15.23 -20.79
C ALA A 271 7.24 16.19 -19.65
N ASP A 272 6.27 16.97 -19.21
CA ASP A 272 6.39 17.87 -18.07
C ASP A 272 5.79 17.25 -16.82
N VAL A 273 4.82 16.36 -16.99
CA VAL A 273 4.12 15.65 -15.93
C VAL A 273 4.30 14.15 -16.10
N VAL A 274 4.64 13.48 -15.00
CA VAL A 274 4.64 12.02 -14.91
C VAL A 274 3.83 11.58 -13.69
N LEU A 275 2.89 10.66 -13.92
CA LEU A 275 2.10 9.98 -12.90
C LEU A 275 2.47 8.49 -12.88
N VAL A 276 2.56 7.90 -11.70
CA VAL A 276 2.65 6.45 -11.51
C VAL A 276 1.63 6.05 -10.45
N ALA A 277 0.74 5.10 -10.75
CA ALA A 277 -0.35 4.75 -9.86
C ALA A 277 -0.61 3.25 -9.84
N SER A 278 -1.05 2.72 -8.69
CA SER A 278 -1.50 1.33 -8.58
C SER A 278 -2.74 1.05 -9.44
N GLU A 279 -3.65 2.02 -9.54
CA GLU A 279 -4.80 2.01 -10.47
C GLU A 279 -4.87 3.39 -11.17
N PRO A 280 -5.26 3.45 -12.46
CA PRO A 280 -5.43 4.71 -13.19
C PRO A 280 -6.37 5.68 -12.46
N LEU A 281 -6.06 6.99 -12.48
CA LEU A 281 -6.89 8.01 -11.82
C LEU A 281 -8.13 8.42 -12.64
N SER A 282 -8.15 8.07 -13.92
CA SER A 282 -9.25 8.33 -14.87
C SER A 282 -9.54 7.09 -15.71
N PHE A 283 -10.70 7.06 -16.38
CA PHE A 283 -11.16 5.88 -17.13
C PHE A 283 -10.68 5.84 -18.59
N GLU A 284 -10.03 6.90 -19.06
CA GLU A 284 -9.41 6.96 -20.38
C GLU A 284 -8.16 6.06 -20.43
N ARG A 285 -8.37 4.77 -20.68
CA ARG A 285 -7.31 3.75 -20.66
C ARG A 285 -6.14 4.05 -21.60
N GLU A 286 -6.39 4.72 -22.71
CA GLU A 286 -5.39 5.10 -23.71
C GLU A 286 -4.30 6.02 -23.13
N ASN A 287 -4.62 6.73 -22.05
CA ASN A 287 -3.68 7.64 -21.39
C ASN A 287 -2.77 6.95 -20.36
N TRP A 288 -2.99 5.67 -20.07
CA TRP A 288 -2.27 4.92 -19.05
C TRP A 288 -1.57 3.70 -19.65
N VAL A 289 -0.27 3.59 -19.39
CA VAL A 289 0.55 2.46 -19.82
C VAL A 289 0.78 1.53 -18.64
N ASN A 290 0.52 0.24 -18.82
CA ASN A 290 0.84 -0.78 -17.82
C ASN A 290 2.37 -0.95 -17.76
N VAL A 291 2.95 -0.86 -16.55
CA VAL A 291 4.37 -1.14 -16.34
C VAL A 291 4.56 -2.66 -16.49
N PRO A 292 5.48 -3.17 -17.33
CA PRO A 292 5.66 -4.62 -17.46
C PRO A 292 6.06 -5.28 -16.14
N THR A 293 5.62 -6.53 -15.93
CA THR A 293 6.03 -7.33 -14.76
C THR A 293 7.55 -7.51 -14.72
N ASN A 294 8.11 -7.45 -13.52
CA ASN A 294 9.55 -7.52 -13.24
C ASN A 294 10.34 -6.44 -14.00
N SER A 295 9.89 -5.20 -13.84
CA SER A 295 10.56 -4.02 -14.39
C SER A 295 10.77 -2.93 -13.35
N VAL A 296 11.75 -2.08 -13.58
CA VAL A 296 12.01 -0.85 -12.84
C VAL A 296 11.71 0.35 -13.75
N LEU A 297 10.83 1.22 -13.29
CA LEU A 297 10.52 2.50 -13.88
C LEU A 297 11.36 3.57 -13.15
N THR A 298 12.02 4.43 -13.90
CA THR A 298 12.81 5.54 -13.39
C THR A 298 12.30 6.84 -13.99
N ILE A 299 12.10 7.85 -13.16
CA ILE A 299 11.76 9.21 -13.58
C ILE A 299 12.91 10.13 -13.17
N HIS A 300 13.53 10.79 -14.14
CA HIS A 300 14.57 11.79 -13.87
C HIS A 300 14.46 12.91 -14.90
N LYS A 301 14.39 14.16 -14.44
CA LYS A 301 14.13 15.33 -15.32
C LYS A 301 12.94 15.08 -16.26
N GLN A 302 11.86 14.57 -15.67
CA GLN A 302 10.59 14.18 -16.31
C GLN A 302 10.70 13.13 -17.44
N THR A 303 11.91 12.62 -17.70
CA THR A 303 12.12 11.49 -18.60
C THR A 303 11.78 10.19 -17.88
N VAL A 304 10.91 9.39 -18.49
CA VAL A 304 10.55 8.07 -18.00
C VAL A 304 11.37 7.02 -18.74
N THR A 305 12.07 6.18 -18.01
CA THR A 305 12.75 4.99 -18.56
C THR A 305 12.28 3.74 -17.83
N VAL A 306 12.00 2.68 -18.59
CA VAL A 306 11.60 1.38 -18.04
C VAL A 306 12.64 0.33 -18.44
N HIS A 307 13.18 -0.38 -17.45
CA HIS A 307 14.17 -1.43 -17.67
C HIS A 307 13.72 -2.74 -17.02
N PRO A 308 13.96 -3.89 -17.67
CA PRO A 308 13.66 -5.18 -17.06
C PRO A 308 14.58 -5.44 -15.84
N ILE A 309 14.03 -6.10 -14.83
CA ILE A 309 14.78 -6.67 -13.71
C ILE A 309 15.20 -8.07 -14.14
N MET A 310 16.48 -8.26 -14.46
CA MET A 310 17.01 -9.51 -15.02
C MET A 310 17.45 -10.45 -13.89
N ASP A 311 16.52 -11.24 -13.36
CA ASP A 311 16.77 -12.28 -12.36
C ASP A 311 16.16 -13.64 -12.75
N GLN A 312 16.14 -14.60 -11.81
CA GLN A 312 15.60 -15.94 -12.03
C GLN A 312 14.09 -15.98 -12.35
N TYR A 313 13.36 -14.89 -12.10
CA TYR A 313 11.93 -14.79 -12.38
C TYR A 313 11.64 -14.03 -13.67
N TYR A 314 12.65 -13.49 -14.36
CA TYR A 314 12.48 -12.81 -15.64
C TYR A 314 12.34 -13.80 -16.80
N ASP A 315 11.39 -13.53 -17.70
CA ASP A 315 11.22 -14.31 -18.93
C ASP A 315 11.52 -13.42 -20.15
N ARG A 316 12.36 -13.91 -21.06
CA ARG A 316 12.74 -13.22 -22.30
C ARG A 316 11.66 -13.30 -23.37
N ASN A 317 10.75 -14.27 -23.28
CA ASN A 317 9.68 -14.47 -24.25
C ASN A 317 8.60 -13.39 -24.05
N PRO A 318 8.38 -12.48 -25.02
CA PRO A 318 7.37 -11.43 -24.91
C PRO A 318 5.94 -11.99 -24.89
N HIS A 319 5.74 -13.25 -25.27
CA HIS A 319 4.45 -13.93 -25.22
C HIS A 319 4.27 -14.80 -23.97
N HIS A 320 5.22 -14.77 -23.02
CA HIS A 320 5.08 -15.48 -21.76
C HIS A 320 3.84 -15.00 -21.01
N ARG A 321 2.98 -15.95 -20.62
CA ARG A 321 1.73 -15.66 -19.91
C ARG A 321 1.88 -16.06 -18.46
N ARG A 322 1.61 -15.09 -17.58
CA ARG A 322 1.62 -15.28 -16.14
C ARG A 322 0.20 -15.40 -15.59
N SER A 323 0.08 -16.12 -14.50
CA SER A 323 -1.17 -16.30 -13.78
C SER A 323 -1.50 -15.07 -12.94
N THR A 324 -2.71 -14.54 -13.09
CA THR A 324 -3.23 -13.46 -12.23
C THR A 324 -3.82 -14.00 -10.92
N ALA A 325 -3.84 -15.31 -10.70
CA ALA A 325 -4.49 -15.92 -9.54
C ALA A 325 -3.89 -15.41 -8.23
N PHE A 326 -2.55 -15.37 -8.12
CA PHE A 326 -1.88 -14.90 -6.92
C PHE A 326 -2.23 -13.46 -6.58
N VAL A 327 -2.05 -12.52 -7.52
CA VAL A 327 -2.39 -11.11 -7.29
C VAL A 327 -3.87 -10.89 -7.06
N ARG A 328 -4.76 -11.67 -7.69
CA ARG A 328 -6.20 -11.64 -7.39
C ARG A 328 -6.49 -12.03 -5.95
N THR A 329 -5.86 -13.09 -5.43
CA THR A 329 -6.05 -13.51 -4.03
C THR A 329 -5.52 -12.49 -3.02
N LYS A 330 -4.60 -11.62 -3.43
CA LYS A 330 -4.11 -10.50 -2.62
C LYS A 330 -4.88 -9.20 -2.90
N GLY A 331 -5.83 -9.16 -3.83
CA GLY A 331 -6.57 -7.95 -4.19
C GLY A 331 -5.74 -6.87 -4.91
N LEU A 332 -4.79 -7.30 -5.75
CA LEU A 332 -3.79 -6.49 -6.46
C LEU A 332 -3.79 -6.72 -7.99
N ALA A 333 -4.86 -7.30 -8.54
CA ALA A 333 -4.93 -7.64 -9.96
C ALA A 333 -5.10 -6.39 -10.83
N ALA A 334 -4.69 -6.47 -12.09
CA ALA A 334 -5.11 -5.53 -13.13
C ALA A 334 -6.37 -6.06 -13.83
N ASN A 335 -7.35 -5.20 -14.17
CA ASN A 335 -8.48 -5.58 -15.02
C ASN A 335 -8.05 -5.54 -16.50
N GLU A 336 -7.21 -6.48 -16.90
CA GLU A 336 -6.93 -6.73 -18.31
C GLU A 336 -7.87 -7.82 -18.83
N LYS A 337 -8.75 -7.44 -19.77
CA LYS A 337 -9.51 -8.43 -20.54
C LYS A 337 -8.48 -9.32 -21.22
N THR A 338 -8.53 -10.62 -20.94
CA THR A 338 -7.73 -11.58 -21.68
C THR A 338 -8.25 -11.56 -23.11
N VAL A 339 -7.49 -11.01 -24.06
CA VAL A 339 -7.83 -11.18 -25.48
C VAL A 339 -7.59 -12.66 -25.79
N SER A 340 -8.64 -13.47 -25.69
CA SER A 340 -8.66 -14.78 -26.30
C SER A 340 -8.62 -14.55 -27.80
N THR A 341 -7.44 -14.67 -28.41
CA THR A 341 -7.32 -14.89 -29.84
C THR A 341 -7.92 -16.26 -30.13
N GLY A 342 -9.25 -16.31 -30.27
CA GLY A 342 -9.93 -17.42 -30.89
C GLY A 342 -9.46 -17.48 -32.33
N ALA A 343 -8.59 -18.45 -32.64
CA ALA A 343 -8.25 -18.79 -34.00
C ALA A 343 -9.50 -19.39 -34.66
N GLY A 344 -10.38 -18.51 -35.17
CA GLY A 344 -11.41 -18.87 -36.13
C GLY A 344 -10.75 -19.12 -37.47
N ALA A 345 -10.29 -20.34 -37.71
CA ALA A 345 -9.90 -20.78 -39.04
C ALA A 345 -11.17 -21.03 -39.86
N THR A 346 -11.59 -20.03 -40.63
CA THR A 346 -12.50 -20.20 -41.77
C THR A 346 -11.69 -20.70 -42.96
N LEU A 347 -11.75 -22.00 -43.23
CA LEU A 347 -11.36 -22.59 -44.51
C LEU A 347 -12.58 -23.25 -45.14
N GLY A 348 -12.77 -22.93 -46.42
CA GLY A 348 -13.99 -23.16 -47.18
C GLY A 348 -14.30 -24.61 -47.52
N LEU A 349 -15.58 -24.79 -47.83
CA LEU A 349 -16.21 -25.93 -48.50
C LEU A 349 -15.49 -26.30 -49.82
N PRO A 350 -15.56 -27.57 -50.26
CA PRO A 350 -16.72 -27.99 -51.05
C PRO A 350 -17.22 -29.42 -50.80
N GLY A 351 -18.54 -29.60 -51.00
CA GLY A 351 -19.04 -30.70 -51.84
C GLY A 351 -19.66 -31.94 -51.18
N SER A 352 -20.98 -32.07 -51.42
CA SER A 352 -21.75 -33.29 -51.71
C SER A 352 -22.16 -34.28 -50.60
N ASN A 353 -23.49 -34.40 -50.49
CA ASN A 353 -24.31 -35.61 -50.54
C ASN A 353 -24.53 -36.51 -49.29
N ASP A 354 -25.83 -36.66 -49.03
CA ASP A 354 -26.59 -37.89 -48.74
C ASP A 354 -26.81 -38.41 -47.30
N LEU A 355 -28.12 -38.49 -47.01
CA LEU A 355 -28.92 -39.52 -46.35
C LEU A 355 -28.73 -39.93 -44.87
N GLU A 356 -29.83 -39.71 -44.13
CA GLU A 356 -30.64 -40.67 -43.36
C GLU A 356 -30.03 -41.71 -42.38
N THR A 357 -30.84 -41.92 -41.33
CA THR A 357 -31.10 -43.15 -40.55
C THR A 357 -30.18 -43.55 -39.38
N ALA A 358 -30.71 -43.28 -38.18
CA ALA A 358 -31.27 -44.27 -37.23
C ALA A 358 -30.43 -45.42 -36.62
N GLN A 359 -30.64 -45.55 -35.29
CA GLN A 359 -30.79 -46.78 -34.48
C GLN A 359 -29.59 -47.37 -33.68
N LYS A 360 -29.86 -47.42 -32.36
CA LYS A 360 -29.88 -48.57 -31.42
C LYS A 360 -28.66 -48.91 -30.53
N LYS A 361 -28.94 -48.77 -29.21
CA LYS A 361 -28.95 -49.78 -28.12
C LYS A 361 -27.77 -50.75 -28.05
N THR A 362 -27.12 -51.01 -26.90
CA THR A 362 -27.56 -51.84 -25.75
C THR A 362 -26.39 -51.84 -24.72
N LEU A 363 -26.58 -51.63 -23.41
CA LEU A 363 -27.04 -52.54 -22.33
C LEU A 363 -26.04 -53.65 -21.95
N GLY A 364 -25.57 -53.64 -20.69
CA GLY A 364 -24.76 -54.70 -20.10
C GLY A 364 -24.37 -54.42 -18.64
N SER A 365 -25.18 -54.93 -17.72
CA SER A 365 -25.16 -54.80 -16.26
C SER A 365 -24.09 -55.66 -15.55
N ALA A 366 -23.65 -55.26 -14.35
CA ALA A 366 -23.91 -55.97 -13.08
C ALA A 366 -22.80 -55.84 -12.01
N LEU A 367 -23.12 -55.05 -10.97
CA LEU A 367 -23.12 -55.37 -9.53
C LEU A 367 -22.20 -56.48 -8.97
N HIS A 368 -21.44 -56.16 -7.91
CA HIS A 368 -21.70 -56.75 -6.58
C HIS A 368 -21.06 -55.97 -5.41
N LEU A 369 -21.88 -55.77 -4.37
CA LEU A 369 -21.61 -55.38 -2.98
C LEU A 369 -20.90 -56.54 -2.22
N ASN A 370 -20.25 -56.45 -1.04
CA ASN A 370 -20.49 -55.66 0.17
C ASN A 370 -19.40 -55.92 1.26
N VAL A 371 -19.28 -54.98 2.22
CA VAL A 371 -19.09 -55.16 3.70
C VAL A 371 -17.70 -55.44 4.34
N SER A 372 -17.20 -54.38 4.98
CA SER A 372 -16.74 -54.21 6.39
C SER A 372 -15.68 -55.11 7.03
N ARG A 373 -14.65 -54.47 7.63
CA ARG A 373 -14.35 -54.50 9.09
C ARG A 373 -13.22 -53.52 9.48
N SER A 374 -13.41 -52.94 10.66
CA SER A 374 -12.54 -52.10 11.48
C SER A 374 -11.24 -52.77 11.94
N LEU A 375 -10.22 -51.98 12.31
CA LEU A 375 -9.40 -52.13 13.54
C LEU A 375 -8.42 -50.95 13.72
N THR A 376 -8.30 -50.49 14.97
CA THR A 376 -7.34 -49.51 15.54
C THR A 376 -5.94 -50.14 15.70
N PRO A 377 -4.90 -49.35 16.08
CA PRO A 377 -4.49 -49.37 17.50
C PRO A 377 -3.94 -48.04 18.08
N GLU A 378 -4.03 -47.91 19.41
CA GLU A 378 -3.34 -46.93 20.26
C GLU A 378 -2.15 -47.55 21.03
N SER A 379 -1.11 -46.71 21.20
CA SER A 379 -0.12 -46.55 22.29
C SER A 379 0.44 -47.72 23.13
N SER A 380 1.77 -47.75 23.31
CA SER A 380 2.43 -47.64 24.63
C SER A 380 3.95 -47.46 24.50
N SER A 381 4.53 -46.46 25.18
CA SER A 381 5.79 -46.59 25.92
C SER A 381 6.03 -45.40 26.85
N THR A 382 6.14 -45.73 28.12
CA THR A 382 6.50 -44.94 29.29
C THR A 382 7.99 -44.55 29.32
N ALA A 383 8.32 -43.32 29.74
CA ALA A 383 9.58 -42.99 30.43
C ALA A 383 9.54 -41.60 31.12
N THR A 384 9.28 -41.64 32.43
CA THR A 384 9.97 -40.97 33.54
C THR A 384 10.43 -39.50 33.47
N THR A 385 9.82 -38.73 34.37
CA THR A 385 10.15 -37.43 34.94
C THR A 385 11.54 -37.37 35.60
N THR A 386 12.33 -36.30 35.35
CA THR A 386 13.22 -35.70 36.37
C THR A 386 13.24 -34.17 36.23
N VAL A 387 13.16 -33.50 37.38
CA VAL A 387 12.99 -32.05 37.63
C VAL A 387 14.38 -31.40 37.85
N PRO A 388 14.56 -30.08 37.59
CA PRO A 388 15.87 -29.43 37.54
C PRO A 388 16.43 -29.05 38.92
N LYS A 389 17.76 -28.87 39.01
CA LYS A 389 18.42 -28.21 40.15
C LYS A 389 19.22 -27.00 39.68
N ALA A 390 18.88 -25.87 40.29
CA ALA A 390 19.59 -24.59 40.24
C ALA A 390 20.95 -24.66 40.94
N ARG A 391 21.87 -23.75 40.54
CA ARG A 391 22.85 -23.11 41.43
C ARG A 391 23.44 -21.85 40.79
N THR A 392 23.18 -20.71 41.45
CA THR A 392 23.99 -19.49 41.44
C THR A 392 25.35 -19.72 42.12
N PRO A 393 26.31 -18.81 41.91
CA PRO A 393 26.66 -17.95 43.05
C PRO A 393 26.80 -16.46 42.68
N LEU A 394 26.41 -15.63 43.65
CA LEU A 394 26.75 -14.23 43.81
C LEU A 394 28.17 -14.09 44.38
N SER A 395 28.91 -13.06 43.98
CA SER A 395 29.87 -12.38 44.85
C SER A 395 29.89 -10.89 44.57
N HIS A 396 29.58 -10.14 45.63
CA HIS A 396 29.69 -8.69 45.78
C HIS A 396 31.15 -8.21 45.78
N SER A 397 31.40 -6.99 45.29
CA SER A 397 32.15 -5.99 46.07
C SER A 397 31.88 -4.58 45.54
N GLU A 398 31.50 -3.71 46.47
CA GLU A 398 31.16 -2.30 46.36
C GLU A 398 32.38 -1.35 46.34
N PHE A 399 32.06 -0.05 46.22
CA PHE A 399 32.77 1.16 46.68
C PHE A 399 33.60 1.99 45.68
N ALA A 400 32.86 2.92 45.06
CA ALA A 400 32.88 4.36 45.35
C ALA A 400 33.96 5.29 44.75
N PRO A 401 33.58 6.57 44.51
CA PRO A 401 34.26 7.49 43.60
C PRO A 401 35.14 8.51 44.34
N THR A 402 36.09 9.10 43.62
CA THR A 402 36.83 10.28 44.11
C THR A 402 36.64 11.46 43.16
N ALA A 403 36.10 12.52 43.75
CA ALA A 403 35.99 13.87 43.25
C ALA A 403 37.34 14.61 43.35
N ARG A 404 37.58 15.62 42.51
CA ARG A 404 37.59 17.05 42.89
C ARG A 404 38.27 17.97 41.85
N SER A 405 37.50 18.99 41.46
CA SER A 405 37.80 20.44 41.58
C SER A 405 38.88 21.05 40.66
N THR A 406 38.83 22.30 40.16
CA THR A 406 38.01 23.49 40.43
C THR A 406 38.38 24.63 39.47
N THR A 407 37.53 25.68 39.44
CA THR A 407 37.79 27.11 39.08
C THR A 407 37.82 27.44 37.58
N SER A 408 37.20 28.51 37.04
CA SER A 408 36.61 29.73 37.62
C SER A 408 35.64 30.41 36.62
N ALA A 409 34.53 30.96 37.12
CA ALA A 409 33.80 32.11 36.54
C ALA A 409 33.98 33.32 37.49
N PRO A 410 33.79 34.59 37.06
CA PRO A 410 32.45 35.24 37.04
C PRO A 410 32.26 36.20 35.83
N ARG A 411 31.11 36.79 35.46
CA ARG A 411 30.05 37.53 36.20
C ARG A 411 28.89 37.81 35.19
N ALA A 412 27.68 37.28 35.34
CA ALA A 412 26.48 37.80 36.03
C ALA A 412 25.83 39.09 35.47
N LEU A 413 24.57 38.96 34.99
CA LEU A 413 23.50 39.96 35.12
C LEU A 413 22.14 39.24 35.36
N HIS A 414 21.35 39.85 36.24
CA HIS A 414 20.16 39.36 36.95
C HIS A 414 18.90 39.12 36.09
N GLN A 415 18.04 38.19 36.53
CA GLN A 415 16.63 38.47 36.87
C GLN A 415 15.99 37.36 37.75
N GLN A 416 15.06 37.79 38.60
CA GLN A 416 14.55 37.13 39.81
C GLN A 416 13.48 36.04 39.57
N THR A 417 13.41 35.10 40.50
CA THR A 417 12.32 34.10 40.69
C THR A 417 11.35 34.56 41.78
N PRO A 418 10.10 34.07 41.78
CA PRO A 418 9.45 33.75 43.06
C PRO A 418 8.88 32.33 43.15
N ALA A 419 8.74 31.93 44.41
CA ALA A 419 8.54 30.58 44.93
C ALA A 419 7.08 30.10 44.99
N GLN A 420 6.97 28.80 45.31
CA GLN A 420 5.77 27.97 45.45
C GLN A 420 4.79 28.39 46.56
N GLY A 421 3.50 28.06 46.36
CA GLY A 421 2.46 27.98 47.38
C GLY A 421 1.35 26.98 46.98
N ASN A 422 1.11 25.98 47.82
CA ASN A 422 0.13 24.88 47.69
C ASN A 422 -1.35 25.33 47.65
N ILE A 423 -2.24 24.52 47.06
CA ILE A 423 -3.57 24.13 47.61
C ILE A 423 -4.12 22.86 46.91
N LYS A 424 -4.58 21.90 47.72
CA LYS A 424 -5.30 20.65 47.36
C LYS A 424 -6.82 20.89 47.15
N LYS A 425 -7.47 20.13 46.24
CA LYS A 425 -8.89 19.64 46.27
C LYS A 425 -9.14 18.84 44.97
N LYS A 426 -9.20 17.50 44.93
CA LYS A 426 -10.19 16.48 45.34
C LYS A 426 -11.49 16.42 44.49
N ARG A 427 -11.54 15.33 43.71
CA ARG A 427 -12.51 14.64 42.81
C ARG A 427 -13.99 14.50 43.29
N ARG A 428 -14.95 14.55 42.35
CA ARG A 428 -16.24 13.78 42.24
C ARG A 428 -16.98 14.17 40.93
N SER A 429 -17.04 13.31 39.91
CA SER A 429 -18.07 12.29 39.56
C SER A 429 -19.45 12.83 39.16
N LEU A 430 -19.74 12.73 37.85
CA LEU A 430 -21.02 12.96 37.16
C LEU A 430 -21.96 11.77 37.34
N THR A 431 -23.08 11.96 38.03
CA THR A 431 -24.32 11.15 37.91
C THR A 431 -25.41 11.84 38.72
N ALA A 432 -26.40 12.41 38.03
CA ALA A 432 -27.78 12.73 38.47
C ALA A 432 -28.29 13.92 37.65
N ILE A 433 -29.21 13.66 36.73
CA ILE A 433 -30.47 14.38 36.48
C ILE A 433 -31.21 13.52 35.44
N GLU A 434 -31.85 12.49 35.96
CA GLU A 434 -33.09 11.91 35.41
C GLU A 434 -34.08 11.96 36.59
N SER A 435 -35.38 12.03 36.29
CA SER A 435 -36.53 12.15 37.19
C SER A 435 -36.93 13.57 37.66
N GLN A 436 -37.53 14.32 36.73
CA GLN A 436 -38.81 14.98 37.01
C GLN A 436 -39.76 14.67 35.84
N VAL A 437 -40.62 13.67 36.06
CA VAL A 437 -41.76 13.31 35.22
C VAL A 437 -43.01 13.45 36.09
N ALA A 438 -44.09 13.89 35.44
CA ALA A 438 -45.50 13.79 35.83
C ALA A 438 -46.06 14.84 36.80
N ALA A 439 -46.66 15.89 36.23
CA ALA A 439 -48.09 16.19 36.39
C ALA A 439 -48.50 17.39 35.51
N ALA A 440 -49.32 17.15 34.49
CA ALA A 440 -50.39 18.02 33.97
C ALA A 440 -50.63 17.74 32.48
N SER A 441 -51.43 16.71 32.22
CA SER A 441 -52.19 16.55 30.99
C SER A 441 -53.54 17.26 31.13
N ALA A 442 -53.91 18.15 30.20
CA ALA A 442 -55.26 18.27 29.61
C ALA A 442 -55.43 19.62 28.90
N ALA A 443 -55.93 19.54 27.66
CA ALA A 443 -56.70 20.55 26.91
C ALA A 443 -56.07 21.94 26.69
N ASP A 444 -55.81 22.33 25.44
CA ASP A 444 -56.85 22.97 24.62
C ASP A 444 -56.39 23.11 23.17
N ASP A 445 -57.38 23.05 22.29
CA ASP A 445 -57.31 23.19 20.84
C ASP A 445 -57.06 24.65 20.39
N LEU A 446 -56.79 24.80 19.09
CA LEU A 446 -56.78 26.02 18.26
C LEU A 446 -55.47 26.80 18.25
N TYR A 447 -54.71 26.68 17.15
CA TYR A 447 -54.50 27.76 16.17
C TYR A 447 -53.76 27.18 14.96
N GLN A 448 -54.42 27.27 13.80
CA GLN A 448 -53.95 26.83 12.49
C GLN A 448 -53.42 28.07 11.76
N GLU A 449 -52.16 28.08 11.31
CA GLU A 449 -51.75 28.91 10.16
C GLU A 449 -50.45 28.41 9.50
N ASN A 450 -50.39 28.66 8.19
CA ASN A 450 -49.56 28.00 7.19
C ASN A 450 -48.07 28.31 7.28
N SER A 451 -47.22 27.32 7.02
CA SER A 451 -45.86 27.52 6.51
C SER A 451 -45.42 26.34 5.61
N PRO A 452 -44.75 26.61 4.49
CA PRO A 452 -44.47 25.59 3.47
C PRO A 452 -43.36 24.64 3.92
N VAL A 453 -43.63 23.34 3.77
CA VAL A 453 -42.65 22.26 3.97
C VAL A 453 -41.55 22.40 2.91
N THR A 454 -40.35 22.74 3.36
CA THR A 454 -39.13 22.60 2.55
C THR A 454 -38.79 21.11 2.48
N PRO A 455 -38.55 20.51 1.29
CA PRO A 455 -38.15 19.11 1.23
C PRO A 455 -36.76 18.96 1.88
N GLU A 456 -36.61 17.99 2.79
CA GLU A 456 -35.30 17.52 3.23
C GLU A 456 -34.45 17.14 2.00
N PRO A 457 -33.13 17.46 1.99
CA PRO A 457 -32.28 17.01 0.91
C PRO A 457 -32.22 15.48 0.91
N ALA A 458 -32.54 14.88 -0.23
CA ALA A 458 -32.46 13.44 -0.44
C ALA A 458 -31.09 12.92 0.01
N ARG A 459 -31.09 11.86 0.83
CA ARG A 459 -29.90 11.04 1.09
C ARG A 459 -29.26 10.73 -0.27
N ALA A 460 -28.01 11.15 -0.45
CA ALA A 460 -27.27 10.90 -1.66
C ALA A 460 -27.26 9.39 -1.96
N GLU A 461 -27.89 8.99 -3.06
CA GLU A 461 -27.88 7.63 -3.60
C GLU A 461 -26.49 7.29 -4.17
N PHE A 462 -25.47 7.23 -3.31
CA PHE A 462 -24.20 6.62 -3.67
C PHE A 462 -24.35 5.11 -3.58
N GLY A 463 -24.43 4.45 -4.74
CA GLY A 463 -24.51 2.99 -4.82
C GLY A 463 -25.57 2.44 -5.77
N ASN A 464 -26.26 3.27 -6.55
CA ASN A 464 -27.26 2.78 -7.52
C ASN A 464 -26.58 1.91 -8.60
N PRO A 465 -26.85 0.58 -8.65
CA PRO A 465 -26.25 -0.34 -9.61
C PRO A 465 -26.60 0.01 -11.07
N SER A 466 -27.72 0.68 -11.29
CA SER A 466 -28.23 1.03 -12.61
C SER A 466 -27.46 2.20 -13.25
N LYS A 467 -26.87 3.10 -12.45
CA LYS A 467 -25.91 4.11 -12.95
C LYS A 467 -24.56 3.48 -13.29
N ILE A 468 -24.18 2.41 -12.60
CA ILE A 468 -22.93 1.65 -12.86
C ILE A 468 -23.03 0.87 -14.18
N ALA A 469 -24.20 0.30 -14.47
CA ALA A 469 -24.47 -0.44 -15.71
C ALA A 469 -24.41 0.45 -16.98
N GLN A 470 -24.64 1.76 -16.86
CA GLN A 470 -24.52 2.69 -18.00
C GLN A 470 -23.07 2.90 -18.47
N PHE A 471 -22.10 2.81 -17.55
CA PHE A 471 -20.68 2.98 -17.87
C PHE A 471 -19.92 1.64 -17.98
N PHE A 472 -20.51 0.56 -17.47
CA PHE A 472 -19.94 -0.79 -17.48
C PHE A 472 -21.05 -1.87 -17.64
N PRO A 473 -21.68 -1.99 -18.82
CA PRO A 473 -22.72 -2.98 -19.08
C PRO A 473 -22.24 -4.44 -18.89
N GLU A 474 -20.93 -4.68 -18.87
CA GLU A 474 -20.31 -5.97 -18.57
C GLU A 474 -20.20 -6.35 -17.07
N LEU A 475 -20.54 -5.46 -16.13
CA LEU A 475 -20.58 -5.79 -14.69
C LEU A 475 -21.94 -6.38 -14.25
N THR A 476 -22.96 -6.34 -15.12
CA THR A 476 -24.28 -6.93 -14.90
C THR A 476 -24.46 -8.21 -15.68
N LEU A 477 -23.64 -9.23 -15.41
CA LEU A 477 -23.94 -10.62 -15.79
C LEU A 477 -23.50 -11.53 -14.66
N SER A 478 -24.42 -11.74 -13.70
CA SER A 478 -24.53 -12.96 -12.91
C SER A 478 -25.29 -14.01 -13.70
#